data_AF-A0A3M7CEA3-F1
#
_entry.id   AF-A0A3M7CEA3-F1
#
_cell.length_a   1.000
_cell.length_b   1.000
_cell.length_c   1.000
_cell.angle_alpha   90.00
_cell.angle_beta   90.00
_cell.angle_gamma   90.00
#
_symmetry.space_group_name_H-M   'P 1'
#
loop_
_entity.id
_entity.type
_entity.pdbx_description
1 polymer ?
#
loop_
_entity_poly.entity_id
_entity_poly.type
_entity_poly.pdbx_seq_one_letter_code
_entity_poly.pdbx_strand_id
1 'polypeptide(L)'
;MAAAVANNGPPPPGPSENPANGPSNSAAEQKKPRPRKRGPNYAQIHAKPLPLEVHPLPAFHPSHPLSLLHLCYVYLQQLVSLPSSHPDAPYAGYFSPETRSVHVTDPATVRALWEMGFFGKGTLSRSEPSWLEREKARLLAERAKRKGGVSGGTAEEATMARREERRLFKLERARAERERIERQRAVEEGRMSREEFERLEAEAEAIDTGTTRAVAEAAVAAAKKAGSTEQATQPQPRVPDAEIIEPRAAQPDDSTAPPDVTLTAPCGTAIAPEVPEVHEPEPDPLIENQEHLQLTLEEAFFLTFALGVLSIRTAAEPSHSLSTSTSGLLNLFSQTSYFPPRPLPTLPSPVDVEPDSPFLLNYVTYHHFRSLGWVVRPGVKFAVDYLLYNRGPVFSHAEFAVVILPAYTHAYWQTAEGRERKRFKEMQDWWWLHCVNRVQSQVRKSLVLCYVDVPPPVSADEVGAREGGVRGLLEGYKVREFVLRRWLANRSRD
;
A
#
# COMPACT_ATOMS: atom_id res chain seq x y z
N MET A 1 -78.01 -20.50 -11.00
CA MET A 1 -78.04 -19.61 -12.17
C MET A 1 -76.58 -19.27 -12.48
N ALA A 2 -75.95 -19.57 -13.61
CA ALA A 2 -76.32 -20.14 -14.90
C ALA A 2 -75.18 -21.08 -15.36
N ALA A 3 -75.51 -21.94 -16.33
CA ALA A 3 -74.73 -23.10 -16.78
C ALA A 3 -73.68 -22.78 -17.87
N ALA A 4 -72.70 -23.67 -18.05
CA ALA A 4 -72.18 -24.16 -19.34
C ALA A 4 -71.07 -25.22 -19.09
N VAL A 5 -71.36 -26.51 -19.23
CA VAL A 5 -71.08 -27.38 -20.40
C VAL A 5 -69.59 -27.76 -20.54
N ALA A 6 -69.31 -29.01 -20.17
CA ALA A 6 -68.06 -29.72 -20.42
C ALA A 6 -67.99 -30.21 -21.88
N ASN A 7 -66.82 -30.12 -22.50
CA ASN A 7 -66.54 -30.77 -23.78
C ASN A 7 -65.19 -31.51 -23.68
N ASN A 8 -65.24 -32.83 -23.90
CA ASN A 8 -64.11 -33.75 -23.86
C ASN A 8 -63.40 -33.77 -25.22
N GLY A 9 -62.09 -33.51 -25.24
CA GLY A 9 -61.21 -33.74 -26.38
C GLY A 9 -59.95 -34.52 -25.94
N PRO A 10 -59.41 -35.44 -26.77
CA PRO A 10 -58.29 -36.31 -26.40
C PRO A 10 -56.95 -35.57 -26.39
N PRO A 11 -55.95 -36.05 -25.61
CA PRO A 11 -54.65 -35.38 -25.48
C PRO A 11 -53.77 -35.56 -26.73
N PRO A 12 -52.91 -34.58 -27.07
CA PRO A 12 -51.99 -34.65 -28.21
C PRO A 12 -50.79 -35.57 -27.94
N PRO A 13 -50.16 -36.14 -29.00
CA PRO A 13 -49.09 -37.12 -28.89
C PRO A 13 -47.74 -36.48 -28.51
N GLY A 14 -46.99 -37.19 -27.67
CA GLY A 14 -45.65 -36.78 -27.22
C GLY A 14 -44.58 -36.87 -28.32
N PRO A 15 -43.53 -36.03 -28.29
CA PRO A 15 -42.45 -36.06 -29.27
C PRO A 15 -41.42 -37.16 -28.98
N SER A 16 -40.90 -37.69 -30.09
CA SER A 16 -40.02 -38.85 -30.30
C SER A 16 -38.63 -38.78 -29.67
N GLU A 17 -38.14 -39.93 -29.21
CA GLU A 17 -36.76 -40.18 -28.78
C GLU A 17 -35.76 -40.06 -29.94
N ASN A 18 -34.68 -39.29 -29.74
CA ASN A 18 -33.50 -39.23 -30.61
C ASN A 18 -32.39 -40.13 -30.03
N PRO A 19 -31.83 -41.10 -30.78
CA PRO A 19 -30.75 -41.97 -30.31
C PRO A 19 -29.39 -41.38 -30.72
N ALA A 20 -28.85 -40.46 -29.92
CA ALA A 20 -27.48 -39.98 -30.10
C ALA A 20 -26.91 -39.44 -28.78
N ASN A 21 -26.59 -40.34 -27.84
CA ASN A 21 -25.68 -40.05 -26.73
C ASN A 21 -24.99 -41.35 -26.30
N GLY A 22 -23.86 -41.66 -26.95
CA GLY A 22 -22.92 -42.66 -26.45
C GLY A 22 -22.09 -42.08 -25.30
N PRO A 23 -21.63 -42.89 -24.33
CA PRO A 23 -20.88 -42.41 -23.17
C PRO A 23 -19.42 -42.12 -23.55
N SER A 24 -18.97 -40.87 -23.39
CA SER A 24 -17.55 -40.53 -23.48
C SER A 24 -16.85 -40.84 -22.16
N ASN A 25 -16.16 -42.00 -22.12
CA ASN A 25 -15.17 -42.32 -21.09
C ASN A 25 -13.89 -41.50 -21.32
N SER A 26 -13.65 -40.49 -20.50
CA SER A 26 -12.30 -39.99 -20.19
C SER A 26 -12.28 -39.37 -18.80
N ALA A 27 -12.00 -40.23 -17.81
CA ALA A 27 -11.71 -39.81 -16.44
C ALA A 27 -10.33 -39.13 -16.40
N ALA A 28 -10.29 -37.84 -16.74
CA ALA A 28 -9.15 -36.99 -16.43
C ALA A 28 -9.19 -36.67 -14.94
N GLU A 29 -8.32 -37.33 -14.18
CA GLU A 29 -8.15 -37.18 -12.74
C GLU A 29 -7.71 -35.74 -12.41
N GLN A 30 -8.68 -34.87 -12.12
CA GLN A 30 -8.43 -33.50 -11.69
C GLN A 30 -7.82 -33.51 -10.29
N LYS A 31 -6.48 -33.42 -10.21
CA LYS A 31 -5.75 -33.21 -8.95
C LYS A 31 -6.28 -31.96 -8.25
N LYS A 32 -6.96 -32.16 -7.11
CA LYS A 32 -7.43 -31.07 -6.23
C LYS A 32 -6.24 -30.15 -5.87
N PRO A 33 -6.37 -28.81 -6.00
CA PRO A 33 -5.28 -27.90 -5.68
C PRO A 33 -4.94 -28.00 -4.19
N ARG A 34 -3.65 -28.09 -3.87
CA ARG A 34 -3.14 -28.12 -2.50
C ARG A 34 -3.63 -26.87 -1.74
N PRO A 35 -4.04 -26.98 -0.46
CA PRO A 35 -4.47 -25.83 0.32
C PRO A 35 -3.33 -24.82 0.40
N ARG A 36 -3.58 -23.59 -0.07
CA ARG A 36 -2.64 -22.48 0.07
C ARG A 36 -2.46 -22.23 1.57
N LYS A 37 -1.21 -22.19 2.04
CA LYS A 37 -0.90 -21.71 3.40
C LYS A 37 -1.57 -20.34 3.56
N ARG A 38 -2.49 -20.23 4.53
CA ARG A 38 -3.14 -18.95 4.83
C ARG A 38 -2.05 -17.99 5.31
N GLY A 39 -1.99 -16.81 4.70
CA GLY A 39 -1.08 -15.76 5.14
C GLY A 39 -1.39 -15.31 6.57
N PRO A 40 -0.51 -14.49 7.17
CA PRO A 40 -0.79 -13.90 8.47
C PRO A 40 -2.10 -13.09 8.42
N ASN A 41 -2.83 -13.09 9.54
CA ASN A 41 -4.07 -12.35 9.63
C ASN A 41 -3.78 -10.86 9.85
N TYR A 42 -3.60 -10.12 8.75
CA TYR A 42 -3.29 -8.69 8.78
C TYR A 42 -4.32 -7.85 9.54
N ALA A 43 -5.59 -8.27 9.58
CA ALA A 43 -6.63 -7.55 10.34
C ALA A 43 -6.39 -7.62 11.86
N GLN A 44 -5.75 -8.69 12.35
CA GLN A 44 -5.37 -8.80 13.76
C GLN A 44 -4.09 -8.04 14.07
N ILE A 45 -3.09 -8.09 13.18
CA ILE A 45 -1.81 -7.38 13.33
C ILE A 45 -2.04 -5.87 13.37
N HIS A 46 -2.85 -5.35 12.45
CA HIS A 46 -3.16 -3.92 12.35
C HIS A 46 -4.50 -3.57 13.00
N ALA A 47 -4.88 -4.28 14.07
CA ALA A 47 -6.13 -4.01 14.77
C ALA A 47 -6.12 -2.63 15.45
N LYS A 48 -4.96 -2.18 15.92
CA LYS A 48 -4.76 -0.87 16.54
C LYS A 48 -4.33 0.14 15.46
N PRO A 49 -5.11 1.21 15.18
CA PRO A 49 -4.76 2.19 14.14
C PRO A 49 -3.69 3.21 14.58
N LEU A 50 -3.48 3.34 15.89
CA LEU A 50 -2.50 4.23 16.53
C LEU A 50 -1.78 3.45 17.64
N PRO A 51 -0.54 3.84 17.99
CA PRO A 51 0.26 3.19 19.03
C PRO A 51 -0.20 3.59 20.44
N LEU A 52 -1.50 3.49 20.68
CA LEU A 52 -2.15 3.80 21.94
C LEU A 52 -3.04 2.63 22.36
N GLU A 53 -3.16 2.44 23.66
CA GLU A 53 -4.07 1.46 24.23
C GLU A 53 -5.46 2.07 24.42
N VAL A 54 -6.44 1.48 23.75
CA VAL A 54 -7.85 1.87 23.88
C VAL A 54 -8.53 0.85 24.77
N HIS A 55 -9.22 1.34 25.81
CA HIS A 55 -10.01 0.53 26.72
C HIS A 55 -11.50 0.75 26.43
N PRO A 56 -12.08 0.06 25.43
CA PRO A 56 -13.47 0.29 25.05
C PRO A 56 -14.40 -0.09 26.20
N LEU A 57 -15.43 0.74 26.40
CA LEU A 57 -16.51 0.39 27.31
C LEU A 57 -17.28 -0.83 26.78
N PRO A 58 -17.79 -1.70 27.67
CA PRO A 58 -18.59 -2.85 27.26
C PRO A 58 -19.83 -2.43 26.47
N ALA A 59 -20.28 -3.28 25.56
CA ALA A 59 -21.45 -3.00 24.74
C ALA A 59 -22.70 -2.82 25.63
N PHE A 60 -23.39 -1.69 25.44
CA PHE A 60 -24.64 -1.40 26.12
C PHE A 60 -25.81 -2.00 25.35
N HIS A 61 -26.56 -2.87 26.03
CA HIS A 61 -27.79 -3.46 25.49
C HIS A 61 -29.00 -2.90 26.26
N PRO A 62 -29.82 -2.02 25.64
CA PRO A 62 -30.94 -1.35 26.31
C PRO A 62 -32.01 -2.31 26.86
N SER A 63 -32.07 -3.54 26.33
CA SER A 63 -33.03 -4.57 26.75
C SER A 63 -32.65 -5.28 28.05
N HIS A 64 -31.40 -5.15 28.53
CA HIS A 64 -30.91 -5.93 29.66
C HIS A 64 -30.36 -5.02 30.77
N PRO A 65 -31.06 -4.87 31.92
CA PRO A 65 -30.64 -3.92 32.97
C PRO A 65 -29.28 -4.27 33.58
N LEU A 66 -28.84 -5.54 33.56
CA LEU A 66 -27.50 -5.89 34.03
C LEU A 66 -26.39 -5.38 33.09
N SER A 67 -26.70 -5.11 31.81
CA SER A 67 -25.75 -4.48 30.89
C SER A 67 -25.45 -3.03 31.34
N LEU A 68 -26.47 -2.31 31.85
CA LEU A 68 -26.27 -0.99 32.44
C LEU A 68 -25.40 -1.07 33.69
N LEU A 69 -25.68 -2.02 34.59
CA LEU A 69 -24.89 -2.20 35.81
C LEU A 69 -23.43 -2.56 35.51
N HIS A 70 -23.19 -3.45 34.53
CA HIS A 70 -21.85 -3.80 34.09
C HIS A 70 -21.12 -2.60 33.47
N LEU A 71 -21.80 -1.82 32.63
CA LEU A 71 -21.26 -0.59 32.06
C LEU A 71 -20.90 0.43 33.16
N CYS A 72 -21.83 0.68 34.09
CA CYS A 72 -21.60 1.58 35.22
C CYS A 72 -20.43 1.10 36.09
N TYR A 73 -20.32 -0.21 36.35
CA TYR A 73 -19.22 -0.78 37.10
C TYR A 73 -17.88 -0.56 36.41
N VAL A 74 -17.76 -0.91 35.12
CA VAL A 74 -16.52 -0.71 34.36
C VAL A 74 -16.17 0.78 34.24
N TYR A 75 -17.16 1.64 34.02
CA TYR A 75 -16.96 3.09 33.98
C TYR A 75 -16.46 3.65 35.32
N LEU A 76 -17.08 3.26 36.44
CA LEU A 76 -16.64 3.64 37.78
C LEU A 76 -15.24 3.11 38.10
N GLN A 77 -14.94 1.88 37.69
CA GLN A 77 -13.60 1.31 37.84
C GLN A 77 -12.56 2.09 37.03
N GLN A 78 -12.88 2.48 35.80
CA GLN A 78 -12.01 3.33 34.98
C GLN A 78 -11.81 4.71 35.59
N LEU A 79 -12.78 5.26 36.34
CA LEU A 79 -12.62 6.52 37.06
C LEU A 79 -11.72 6.40 38.30
N VAL A 80 -11.78 5.28 39.02
CA VAL A 80 -10.99 5.04 40.25
C VAL A 80 -9.57 4.60 39.92
N SER A 81 -9.40 3.73 38.93
CA SER A 81 -8.11 3.27 38.42
C SER A 81 -8.02 3.63 36.93
N LEU A 82 -7.55 4.84 36.64
CA LEU A 82 -7.41 5.35 35.27
C LEU A 82 -6.36 4.50 34.53
N PRO A 83 -6.74 3.68 33.54
CA PRO A 83 -5.76 2.92 32.78
C PRO A 83 -4.93 3.87 31.90
N SER A 84 -3.63 3.64 31.82
CA SER A 84 -2.76 4.43 30.93
C SER A 84 -2.97 3.98 29.49
N SER A 85 -3.40 4.90 28.62
CA SER A 85 -3.41 4.67 27.18
C SER A 85 -2.02 4.73 26.53
N HIS A 86 -1.03 5.26 27.25
CA HIS A 86 0.34 5.42 26.76
C HIS A 86 1.19 4.20 27.12
N PRO A 87 2.18 3.84 26.28
CA PRO A 87 3.13 2.79 26.62
C PRO A 87 3.92 3.14 27.89
N ASP A 88 4.30 2.11 28.65
CA ASP A 88 5.04 2.26 29.93
C ASP A 88 6.34 3.07 29.78
N ALA A 89 7.01 2.91 28.63
CA ALA A 89 8.15 3.72 28.23
C ALA A 89 7.89 4.32 26.85
N PRO A 90 8.16 5.63 26.66
CA PRO A 90 8.03 6.25 25.35
C PRO A 90 9.05 5.62 24.38
N TYR A 91 8.62 5.43 23.14
CA TYR A 91 9.45 4.93 22.06
C TYR A 91 10.64 5.86 21.83
N ALA A 92 11.82 5.30 21.60
CA ALA A 92 13.03 6.09 21.35
C ALA A 92 13.25 6.27 19.84
N GLY A 93 13.43 7.53 19.41
CA GLY A 93 13.84 7.88 18.05
C GLY A 93 15.08 8.77 18.07
N TYR A 94 15.92 8.65 17.05
CA TYR A 94 17.16 9.43 16.90
C TYR A 94 17.04 10.38 15.72
N PHE A 95 17.15 11.68 15.96
CA PHE A 95 17.16 12.68 14.91
C PHE A 95 18.47 12.63 14.12
N SER A 96 18.37 12.52 12.80
CA SER A 96 19.50 12.55 11.87
C SER A 96 19.42 13.81 11.00
N PRO A 97 20.32 14.79 11.21
CA PRO A 97 20.35 16.02 10.41
C PRO A 97 20.65 15.76 8.93
N GLU A 98 21.48 14.74 8.64
CA GLU A 98 21.93 14.39 7.29
C GLU A 98 20.77 13.90 6.41
N THR A 99 19.93 13.03 6.97
CA THR A 99 18.78 12.45 6.26
C THR A 99 17.50 13.28 6.42
N ARG A 100 17.52 14.30 7.30
CA ARG A 100 16.36 15.13 7.68
C ARG A 100 15.18 14.28 8.12
N SER A 101 15.46 13.29 8.96
CA SER A 101 14.48 12.30 9.40
C SER A 101 14.80 11.77 10.79
N VAL A 102 13.85 11.05 11.39
CA VAL A 102 14.03 10.42 12.70
C VAL A 102 14.13 8.92 12.52
N HIS A 103 15.21 8.33 13.02
CA HIS A 103 15.50 6.91 12.89
C HIS A 103 15.10 6.16 14.15
N VAL A 104 14.39 5.06 14.01
CA VAL A 104 14.06 4.13 15.10
C VAL A 104 14.77 2.82 14.83
N THR A 105 15.65 2.43 15.75
CA THR A 105 16.52 1.26 15.61
C THR A 105 16.05 0.06 16.43
N ASP A 106 15.31 0.28 17.52
CA ASP A 106 14.81 -0.80 18.36
C ASP A 106 13.76 -1.65 17.62
N PRO A 107 13.97 -2.95 17.41
CA PRO A 107 13.07 -3.79 16.63
C PRO A 107 11.66 -3.89 17.20
N ALA A 108 11.50 -3.85 18.54
CA ALA A 108 10.19 -3.87 19.17
C ALA A 108 9.41 -2.58 18.86
N THR A 109 10.07 -1.43 18.99
CA THR A 109 9.50 -0.13 18.61
C THR A 109 9.19 -0.05 17.12
N VAL A 110 10.07 -0.55 16.25
CA VAL A 110 9.87 -0.57 14.80
C VAL A 110 8.58 -1.33 14.45
N ARG A 111 8.40 -2.53 15.02
CA ARG A 111 7.18 -3.32 14.81
C ARG A 111 5.97 -2.60 15.38
N ALA A 112 6.04 -2.11 16.62
CA ALA A 112 4.96 -1.38 17.28
C ALA A 112 4.45 -0.19 16.43
N LEU A 113 5.34 0.69 15.98
CA LEU A 113 4.97 1.87 15.19
C LEU A 113 4.44 1.51 13.79
N TRP A 114 4.99 0.46 13.18
CA TRP A 114 4.55 0.04 11.85
C TRP A 114 3.21 -0.72 11.89
N GLU A 115 3.06 -1.66 12.82
CA GLU A 115 1.82 -2.43 13.02
C GLU A 115 0.69 -1.51 13.50
N MET A 116 0.99 -0.57 14.40
CA MET A 116 0.02 0.36 14.96
C MET A 116 -0.01 1.70 14.22
N GLY A 117 -0.40 1.65 12.95
CA GLY A 117 -0.69 2.87 12.16
C GLY A 117 0.25 3.17 11.01
N PHE A 118 1.12 2.23 10.61
CA PHE A 118 1.99 2.31 9.43
C PHE A 118 2.95 3.51 9.42
N PHE A 119 3.42 3.92 10.60
CA PHE A 119 4.37 5.01 10.72
C PHE A 119 5.75 4.62 10.14
N GLY A 120 6.37 5.53 9.40
CA GLY A 120 7.74 5.38 8.93
C GLY A 120 7.93 4.31 7.85
N LYS A 121 9.13 4.27 7.29
CA LYS A 121 9.47 3.36 6.21
C LYS A 121 10.77 2.63 6.54
N GLY A 122 10.80 1.32 6.36
CA GLY A 122 12.03 0.54 6.48
C GLY A 122 13.05 0.97 5.42
N THR A 123 14.31 1.07 5.81
CA THR A 123 15.39 1.47 4.90
C THR A 123 15.77 0.39 3.90
N LEU A 124 15.61 -0.89 4.29
CA LEU A 124 16.00 -2.05 3.48
C LEU A 124 14.80 -2.87 2.99
N SER A 125 13.58 -2.50 3.39
CA SER A 125 12.34 -3.14 2.98
C SER A 125 11.36 -2.21 2.26
N ARG A 126 10.51 -2.78 1.41
CA ARG A 126 9.59 -2.01 0.55
C ARG A 126 8.26 -1.67 1.22
N SER A 127 7.74 -2.55 2.07
CA SER A 127 6.42 -2.44 2.68
C SER A 127 6.47 -2.61 4.19
N GLU A 128 6.94 -3.77 4.64
CA GLU A 128 7.04 -4.16 6.06
C GLU A 128 8.52 -4.35 6.42
N PRO A 129 8.94 -3.99 7.65
CA PRO A 129 10.31 -4.17 8.12
C PRO A 129 10.61 -5.67 8.29
N SER A 130 10.99 -6.31 7.19
CA SER A 130 11.12 -7.76 7.04
C SER A 130 12.51 -8.16 6.55
N TRP A 131 13.46 -7.22 6.47
CA TRP A 131 14.77 -7.47 5.89
C TRP A 131 15.52 -8.57 6.65
N LEU A 132 15.52 -8.52 7.99
CA LEU A 132 16.21 -9.52 8.82
C LEU A 132 15.63 -10.93 8.60
N GLU A 133 14.30 -11.06 8.60
CA GLU A 133 13.60 -12.33 8.38
C GLU A 133 13.87 -12.87 6.97
N ARG A 134 13.90 -12.00 5.97
CA ARG A 134 14.25 -12.35 4.58
C ARG A 134 15.69 -12.82 4.47
N GLU A 135 16.63 -12.14 5.10
CA GLU A 135 18.05 -12.49 5.03
C GLU A 135 18.32 -13.82 5.77
N LYS A 136 17.69 -14.04 6.93
CA LYS A 136 17.71 -15.35 7.61
C LYS A 136 17.14 -16.45 6.72
N ALA A 137 15.98 -16.23 6.10
CA ALA A 137 15.37 -17.20 5.20
C ALA A 137 16.24 -17.48 3.98
N ARG A 138 16.91 -16.46 3.43
CA ARG A 138 17.87 -16.60 2.32
C ARG A 138 19.02 -17.52 2.68
N LEU A 139 19.66 -17.30 3.84
CA LEU A 139 20.77 -18.13 4.30
C LEU A 139 20.34 -19.57 4.63
N LEU A 140 19.17 -19.74 5.26
CA LEU A 140 18.62 -21.07 5.52
C LEU A 140 18.32 -21.82 4.21
N ALA A 141 17.77 -21.13 3.21
CA ALA A 141 17.53 -21.70 1.88
C ALA A 141 18.84 -22.06 1.18
N GLU A 142 19.89 -21.24 1.31
CA GLU A 142 21.21 -21.54 0.76
C GLU A 142 21.85 -22.77 1.44
N ARG A 143 21.78 -22.86 2.78
CA ARG A 143 22.23 -24.04 3.52
C ARG A 143 21.47 -25.30 3.10
N ALA A 144 20.15 -25.21 2.93
CA ALA A 144 19.32 -26.31 2.47
C ALA A 144 19.71 -26.77 1.05
N LYS A 145 19.98 -25.82 0.12
CA LYS A 145 20.46 -26.13 -1.23
C LYS A 145 21.81 -26.84 -1.21
N ARG A 146 22.76 -26.39 -0.38
CA ARG A 146 24.08 -27.03 -0.23
C ARG A 146 23.97 -28.47 0.30
N LYS A 147 22.94 -28.77 1.10
CA LYS A 147 22.64 -30.11 1.62
C LYS A 147 21.74 -30.96 0.68
N GLY A 148 21.47 -30.50 -0.55
CA GLY A 148 20.64 -31.24 -1.52
C GLY A 148 19.14 -31.19 -1.23
N GLY A 149 18.68 -30.36 -0.28
CA GLY A 149 17.27 -30.20 0.05
C GLY A 149 16.53 -29.25 -0.92
N VAL A 150 15.24 -29.50 -1.15
CA VAL A 150 14.37 -28.60 -1.92
C VAL A 150 14.07 -27.35 -1.11
N SER A 151 14.65 -26.21 -1.50
CA SER A 151 14.44 -24.94 -0.79
C SER A 151 13.01 -24.43 -0.96
N GLY A 152 12.32 -24.19 0.16
CA GLY A 152 11.15 -23.31 0.17
C GLY A 152 11.62 -21.87 0.01
N GLY A 153 11.52 -21.32 -1.21
CA GLY A 153 11.90 -19.92 -1.48
C GLY A 153 10.98 -18.91 -0.79
N THR A 154 11.48 -17.69 -0.59
CA THR A 154 10.70 -16.60 0.04
C THR A 154 9.50 -16.18 -0.85
N ALA A 155 8.46 -15.56 -0.26
CA ALA A 155 7.28 -15.12 -1.02
C ALA A 155 7.62 -14.08 -2.10
N GLU A 156 8.66 -13.26 -1.89
CA GLU A 156 9.17 -12.32 -2.89
C GLU A 156 9.94 -13.04 -4.00
N GLU A 157 10.74 -14.07 -3.72
CA GLU A 157 11.38 -14.91 -4.75
C GLU A 157 10.35 -15.59 -5.63
N ALA A 158 9.29 -16.15 -5.04
CA ALA A 158 8.17 -16.71 -5.80
C ALA A 158 7.48 -15.64 -6.65
N THR A 159 7.40 -14.40 -6.17
CA THR A 159 6.82 -13.28 -6.92
C THR A 159 7.75 -12.79 -8.03
N MET A 160 9.07 -12.78 -7.79
CA MET A 160 10.10 -12.42 -8.77
C MET A 160 10.19 -13.46 -9.87
N ALA A 161 10.20 -14.76 -9.54
CA ALA A 161 10.12 -15.85 -10.52
C ALA A 161 8.85 -15.70 -11.39
N ARG A 162 7.68 -15.45 -10.79
CA ARG A 162 6.45 -15.15 -11.56
C ARG A 162 6.53 -13.88 -12.40
N ARG A 163 7.35 -12.88 -12.01
CA ARG A 163 7.56 -11.66 -12.79
C ARG A 163 8.52 -11.91 -13.94
N GLU A 164 9.54 -12.73 -13.74
CA GLU A 164 10.46 -13.19 -14.78
C GLU A 164 9.74 -14.05 -15.80
N GLU A 165 8.95 -15.03 -15.36
CA GLU A 165 8.06 -15.81 -16.23
C GLU A 165 7.15 -14.90 -17.07
N ARG A 166 6.49 -13.91 -16.43
CA ARG A 166 5.67 -12.92 -17.14
C ARG A 166 6.48 -12.04 -18.09
N ARG A 167 7.71 -11.69 -17.74
CA ARG A 167 8.59 -10.87 -18.58
C ARG A 167 9.04 -11.66 -19.80
N LEU A 168 9.42 -12.92 -19.61
CA LEU A 168 9.80 -13.85 -20.68
C LEU A 168 8.62 -14.09 -21.62
N PHE A 169 7.43 -14.33 -21.07
CA PHE A 169 6.20 -14.48 -21.87
C PHE A 169 5.88 -13.22 -22.68
N LYS A 170 6.02 -12.03 -22.08
CA LYS A 170 5.84 -10.76 -22.81
C LYS A 170 6.89 -10.57 -23.91
N LEU A 171 8.13 -10.97 -23.66
CA LEU A 171 9.23 -10.84 -24.61
C LEU A 171 9.09 -11.84 -25.76
N GLU A 172 8.63 -13.05 -25.49
CA GLU A 172 8.30 -14.06 -26.49
C GLU A 172 7.14 -13.61 -27.38
N ARG A 173 6.06 -13.09 -26.77
CA ARG A 173 4.94 -12.50 -27.53
C ARG A 173 5.40 -11.34 -28.42
N ALA A 174 6.23 -10.44 -27.90
CA ALA A 174 6.76 -9.32 -28.67
C ALA A 174 7.68 -9.77 -29.82
N ARG A 175 8.46 -10.84 -29.61
CA ARG A 175 9.28 -11.45 -30.67
C ARG A 175 8.39 -12.02 -31.79
N ALA A 176 7.38 -12.81 -31.43
CA ALA A 176 6.46 -13.42 -32.40
C ALA A 176 5.70 -12.35 -33.20
N GLU A 177 5.25 -11.28 -32.55
CA GLU A 177 4.59 -10.15 -33.22
C GLU A 177 5.53 -9.42 -34.19
N ARG A 178 6.78 -9.18 -33.78
CA ARG A 178 7.80 -8.57 -34.65
C ARG A 178 8.10 -9.42 -35.88
N GLU A 179 8.24 -10.74 -35.71
CA GLU A 179 8.44 -11.67 -36.82
C GLU A 179 7.23 -11.69 -37.78
N ARG A 180 6.00 -11.59 -37.26
CA ARG A 180 4.79 -11.50 -38.09
C ARG A 180 4.75 -10.23 -38.92
N ILE A 181 5.11 -9.08 -38.33
CA ILE A 181 5.19 -7.79 -39.02
C ILE A 181 6.30 -7.82 -40.10
N GLU A 182 7.44 -8.42 -39.81
CA GLU A 182 8.54 -8.56 -40.78
C GLU A 182 8.15 -9.43 -41.96
N ARG A 183 7.46 -10.56 -41.70
CA ARG A 183 6.89 -11.42 -42.76
C ARG A 183 5.86 -10.66 -43.60
N GLN A 184 5.00 -9.85 -42.98
CA GLN A 184 4.01 -9.05 -43.69
C GLN A 184 4.67 -7.98 -44.59
N ARG A 185 5.69 -7.26 -44.10
CA ARG A 185 6.47 -6.31 -44.90
C ARG A 185 7.20 -6.98 -46.06
N ALA A 186 7.72 -8.19 -45.87
CA ALA A 186 8.40 -8.93 -46.93
C ALA A 186 7.43 -9.33 -48.07
N VAL A 187 6.15 -9.56 -47.77
CA VAL A 187 5.10 -9.77 -48.78
C VAL A 187 4.78 -8.48 -49.53
N GLU A 188 4.66 -7.35 -48.82
CA GLU A 188 4.41 -6.03 -49.42
C GLU A 188 5.57 -5.58 -50.33
N GLU A 189 6.81 -5.88 -49.96
CA GLU A 189 8.01 -5.59 -50.75
C GLU A 189 8.27 -6.63 -51.86
N GLY A 190 7.39 -7.63 -52.02
CA GLY A 190 7.50 -8.67 -53.06
C GLY A 190 8.65 -9.65 -52.88
N ARG A 191 9.28 -9.68 -51.68
CA ARG A 191 10.33 -10.65 -51.33
C ARG A 191 9.78 -12.00 -50.87
N MET A 192 8.51 -12.07 -50.48
CA MET A 192 7.79 -13.29 -50.13
C MET A 192 6.42 -13.33 -50.80
N SER A 193 5.95 -14.53 -51.16
CA SER A 193 4.59 -14.70 -51.69
C SER A 193 3.55 -14.73 -50.56
N ARG A 194 2.32 -14.34 -50.88
CA ARG A 194 1.19 -14.37 -49.93
C ARG A 194 0.86 -15.79 -49.46
N GLU A 195 1.05 -16.78 -50.33
CA GLU A 195 0.85 -18.20 -49.99
C GLU A 195 1.92 -18.72 -49.03
N GLU A 196 3.17 -18.26 -49.14
CA GLU A 196 4.23 -18.61 -48.18
C GLU A 196 3.98 -17.99 -46.80
N PHE A 197 3.42 -16.77 -46.75
CA PHE A 197 3.01 -16.13 -45.51
C PHE A 197 1.91 -16.92 -44.79
N GLU A 198 0.84 -17.30 -45.50
CA GLU A 198 -0.28 -18.06 -44.93
C GLU A 198 0.13 -19.45 -44.46
N ARG A 199 1.07 -20.12 -45.16
CA ARG A 199 1.63 -21.41 -44.73
C ARG A 199 2.45 -21.29 -43.44
N LEU A 200 3.34 -20.30 -43.35
CA LEU A 200 4.19 -20.08 -42.18
C LEU A 200 3.38 -19.60 -40.96
N GLU A 201 2.31 -18.84 -41.18
CA GLU A 201 1.38 -18.43 -40.14
C GLU A 201 0.58 -19.62 -39.59
N ALA A 202 0.07 -20.48 -40.47
CA ALA A 202 -0.59 -21.73 -40.08
C ALA A 202 0.36 -22.69 -39.34
N GLU A 203 1.63 -22.76 -39.73
CA GLU A 203 2.65 -23.55 -39.04
C GLU A 203 2.96 -22.98 -37.63
N ALA A 204 3.03 -21.66 -37.50
CA ALA A 204 3.23 -21.00 -36.19
C ALA A 204 2.03 -21.17 -35.24
N GLU A 205 0.79 -21.09 -35.74
CA GLU A 205 -0.43 -21.33 -34.95
C GLU A 205 -0.60 -22.80 -34.56
N ALA A 206 -0.19 -23.73 -35.44
CA ALA A 206 -0.17 -25.16 -35.13
C ALA A 206 0.80 -25.51 -33.99
N ILE A 207 1.88 -24.75 -33.84
CA ILE A 207 2.84 -24.89 -32.74
C ILE A 207 2.24 -24.34 -31.42
N ASP A 208 1.44 -23.26 -31.47
CA ASP A 208 0.89 -22.59 -30.27
C ASP A 208 -0.17 -23.41 -29.53
N THR A 209 -0.96 -24.23 -30.22
CA THR A 209 -2.09 -24.96 -29.59
C THR A 209 -1.68 -26.15 -28.70
N GLY A 210 -0.43 -26.62 -28.78
CA GLY A 210 0.07 -27.73 -27.95
C GLY A 210 1.45 -27.50 -27.32
N THR A 211 2.25 -26.58 -27.85
CA THR A 211 3.70 -26.55 -27.59
C THR A 211 4.12 -25.37 -26.72
N THR A 212 3.38 -24.25 -26.71
CA THR A 212 3.77 -23.05 -25.93
C THR A 212 3.68 -23.25 -24.42
N ARG A 213 2.76 -24.08 -23.93
CA ARG A 213 2.74 -24.49 -22.51
C ARG A 213 3.89 -25.42 -22.16
N ALA A 214 4.20 -26.39 -23.01
CA ALA A 214 5.27 -27.37 -22.79
C ALA A 214 6.67 -26.75 -22.92
N VAL A 215 6.87 -25.82 -23.85
CA VAL A 215 8.12 -25.10 -24.07
C VAL A 215 8.33 -24.02 -23.01
N ALA A 216 7.27 -23.33 -22.56
CA ALA A 216 7.37 -22.45 -21.40
C ALA A 216 7.69 -23.24 -20.11
N GLU A 217 7.05 -24.41 -19.89
CA GLU A 217 7.37 -25.30 -18.77
C GLU A 217 8.79 -25.88 -18.86
N ALA A 218 9.28 -26.21 -20.06
CA ALA A 218 10.64 -26.71 -20.30
C ALA A 218 11.72 -25.62 -20.17
N ALA A 219 11.46 -24.39 -20.63
CA ALA A 219 12.36 -23.24 -20.49
C ALA A 219 12.46 -22.80 -19.01
N VAL A 220 11.36 -22.85 -18.27
CA VAL A 220 11.35 -22.63 -16.81
C VAL A 220 12.11 -23.73 -16.08
N ALA A 221 12.01 -24.99 -16.53
CA ALA A 221 12.78 -26.10 -15.97
C ALA A 221 14.30 -26.00 -16.30
N ALA A 222 14.66 -25.52 -17.49
CA ALA A 222 16.04 -25.27 -17.91
C ALA A 222 16.68 -24.10 -17.15
N ALA A 223 15.94 -23.00 -16.94
CA ALA A 223 16.38 -21.88 -16.11
C ALA A 223 16.59 -22.28 -14.63
N LYS A 224 15.83 -23.27 -14.14
CA LYS A 224 16.02 -23.86 -12.80
C LYS A 224 17.26 -24.76 -12.69
N LYS A 225 17.72 -25.32 -13.81
CA LYS A 225 18.91 -26.19 -13.90
C LYS A 225 20.20 -25.39 -14.13
N ALA A 226 20.12 -24.25 -14.82
CA ALA A 226 21.24 -23.36 -15.10
C ALA A 226 21.43 -22.32 -13.98
N GLY A 227 21.69 -22.78 -12.77
CA GLY A 227 22.19 -21.91 -11.70
C GLY A 227 23.72 -21.90 -11.71
N SER A 228 24.36 -20.97 -12.43
CA SER A 228 25.65 -20.38 -12.03
C SER A 228 26.21 -19.41 -13.08
N THR A 229 26.53 -18.21 -12.61
CA THR A 229 27.50 -17.25 -13.17
C THR A 229 27.05 -16.47 -14.40
N GLU A 230 26.72 -15.18 -14.23
CA GLU A 230 27.33 -14.12 -15.03
C GLU A 230 27.06 -12.72 -14.45
N GLN A 231 28.11 -11.90 -14.53
CA GLN A 231 28.24 -10.58 -13.93
C GLN A 231 27.38 -9.53 -14.62
N ALA A 232 27.00 -8.52 -13.84
CA ALA A 232 26.25 -7.36 -14.25
C ALA A 232 26.95 -6.57 -15.36
N THR A 233 26.23 -6.29 -16.45
CA THR A 233 26.51 -5.15 -17.32
C THR A 233 25.21 -4.37 -17.53
N GLN A 234 25.21 -3.08 -17.14
CA GLN A 234 24.11 -2.15 -17.41
C GLN A 234 24.06 -1.78 -18.90
N PRO A 235 22.87 -1.45 -19.43
CA PRO A 235 22.80 -0.34 -20.38
C PRO A 235 21.68 0.67 -20.08
N GLN A 236 22.00 1.95 -20.24
CA GLN A 236 21.05 3.06 -20.48
C GLN A 236 21.07 3.46 -21.99
N PRO A 237 20.35 4.50 -22.49
CA PRO A 237 18.90 4.55 -22.72
C PRO A 237 18.48 5.11 -24.12
N ARG A 238 17.15 5.07 -24.39
CA ARG A 238 16.32 5.74 -25.47
C ARG A 238 16.38 5.11 -26.88
N VAL A 239 15.33 5.08 -27.71
CA VAL A 239 14.18 6.00 -28.01
C VAL A 239 13.01 5.19 -28.67
N PRO A 240 11.94 5.79 -29.26
CA PRO A 240 10.74 6.48 -28.73
C PRO A 240 9.43 5.64 -28.86
N ASP A 241 8.36 6.24 -28.36
CA ASP A 241 6.96 5.78 -28.30
C ASP A 241 6.38 5.16 -29.59
N ALA A 242 5.66 4.05 -29.41
CA ALA A 242 4.66 3.54 -30.35
C ALA A 242 3.38 3.18 -29.58
N GLU A 243 2.26 3.52 -30.20
CA GLU A 243 0.93 3.70 -29.64
C GLU A 243 0.34 2.44 -28.98
N ILE A 244 -0.21 2.61 -27.78
CA ILE A 244 -0.96 1.57 -27.06
C ILE A 244 -2.43 1.70 -27.46
N ILE A 245 -2.92 0.73 -28.24
CA ILE A 245 -4.35 0.51 -28.46
C ILE A 245 -4.82 -0.50 -27.40
N GLU A 246 -5.69 -0.05 -26.48
CA GLU A 246 -6.33 -0.92 -25.47
C GLU A 246 -7.45 -1.77 -26.07
N PRO A 247 -7.56 -3.07 -25.76
CA PRO A 247 -8.81 -3.80 -25.88
C PRO A 247 -9.65 -3.66 -24.59
N ARG A 248 -10.92 -3.35 -24.86
CA ARG A 248 -12.09 -3.17 -24.01
C ARG A 248 -12.27 -4.23 -22.92
N ALA A 249 -12.58 -3.76 -21.72
CA ALA A 249 -12.93 -4.55 -20.53
C ALA A 249 -14.19 -5.41 -20.73
N ALA A 250 -14.13 -6.68 -20.32
CA ALA A 250 -15.29 -7.51 -20.03
C ALA A 250 -15.69 -7.32 -18.56
N GLN A 251 -17.00 -7.17 -18.32
CA GLN A 251 -17.61 -7.01 -16.99
C GLN A 251 -17.67 -8.36 -16.24
N PRO A 252 -17.69 -8.35 -14.89
CA PRO A 252 -17.89 -9.54 -14.08
C PRO A 252 -19.38 -9.82 -13.88
N ASP A 253 -19.83 -11.02 -14.25
CA ASP A 253 -21.13 -11.53 -13.81
C ASP A 253 -21.04 -12.16 -12.42
N ASP A 254 -22.09 -11.88 -11.67
CA ASP A 254 -22.36 -12.18 -10.28
C ASP A 254 -23.11 -13.52 -10.14
N SER A 255 -23.25 -14.01 -8.90
CA SER A 255 -23.96 -15.25 -8.47
C SER A 255 -23.17 -16.57 -8.62
N THR A 256 -22.98 -17.41 -7.59
CA THR A 256 -24.02 -18.02 -6.74
C THR A 256 -23.41 -18.66 -5.48
N ALA A 257 -24.19 -18.71 -4.40
CA ALA A 257 -23.92 -19.31 -3.09
C ALA A 257 -23.70 -20.85 -3.11
N PRO A 258 -23.17 -21.48 -2.04
CA PRO A 258 -22.81 -22.89 -2.03
C PRO A 258 -23.98 -23.80 -1.62
N PRO A 259 -24.05 -25.06 -2.10
CA PRO A 259 -24.88 -26.06 -1.45
C PRO A 259 -24.10 -26.80 -0.36
N ASP A 260 -24.81 -26.97 0.73
CA ASP A 260 -24.55 -27.82 1.89
C ASP A 260 -24.76 -29.30 1.48
N VAL A 261 -23.78 -30.18 1.72
CA VAL A 261 -24.00 -31.64 1.67
C VAL A 261 -23.11 -32.35 2.69
N THR A 262 -23.81 -32.91 3.68
CA THR A 262 -23.35 -33.95 4.62
C THR A 262 -23.27 -35.31 3.90
N LEU A 263 -22.29 -36.17 4.24
CA LEU A 263 -22.43 -37.63 4.50
C LEU A 263 -21.08 -38.38 4.44
N THR A 264 -20.68 -38.85 5.62
CA THR A 264 -20.24 -40.21 6.02
C THR A 264 -19.47 -41.19 5.11
N ALA A 265 -18.40 -41.72 5.73
CA ALA A 265 -17.82 -43.09 5.72
C ALA A 265 -16.92 -43.51 4.53
N PRO A 266 -16.03 -44.55 4.64
CA PRO A 266 -15.74 -45.45 5.76
C PRO A 266 -14.23 -45.64 6.10
N CYS A 267 -14.00 -46.39 7.18
CA CYS A 267 -12.71 -46.95 7.61
C CYS A 267 -12.19 -48.01 6.61
N GLY A 268 -10.88 -47.98 6.32
CA GLY A 268 -10.19 -48.96 5.49
C GLY A 268 -8.67 -48.95 5.76
N THR A 269 -8.27 -49.90 6.59
CA THR A 269 -6.98 -50.61 6.74
C THR A 269 -5.64 -49.94 6.35
N ALA A 270 -4.82 -49.78 7.38
CA ALA A 270 -3.41 -49.48 7.49
C ALA A 270 -2.46 -49.91 6.33
N ILE A 271 -1.72 -48.92 5.83
CA ILE A 271 -0.31 -49.07 5.43
C ILE A 271 0.49 -48.14 6.35
N ALA A 272 1.53 -48.67 6.98
CA ALA A 272 2.36 -47.98 7.97
C ALA A 272 2.91 -46.65 7.42
N PRO A 273 2.81 -45.53 8.16
CA PRO A 273 3.50 -44.31 7.78
C PRO A 273 5.00 -44.50 8.04
N GLU A 274 5.81 -44.29 7.00
CA GLU A 274 7.22 -43.95 7.19
C GLU A 274 7.31 -42.79 8.19
N VAL A 275 8.09 -43.01 9.24
CA VAL A 275 8.37 -42.02 10.28
C VAL A 275 8.95 -40.77 9.59
N PRO A 276 8.33 -39.59 9.71
CA PRO A 276 8.97 -38.37 9.25
C PRO A 276 10.21 -38.17 10.11
N GLU A 277 11.39 -38.14 9.49
CA GLU A 277 12.61 -37.69 10.15
C GLU A 277 12.32 -36.34 10.82
N VAL A 278 12.46 -36.32 12.15
CA VAL A 278 12.38 -35.10 12.95
C VAL A 278 13.62 -34.28 12.58
N HIS A 279 13.47 -33.39 11.62
CA HIS A 279 14.49 -32.40 11.31
C HIS A 279 14.57 -31.44 12.50
N GLU A 280 15.62 -31.57 13.32
CA GLU A 280 15.91 -30.57 14.33
C GLU A 280 16.06 -29.20 13.63
N PRO A 281 15.37 -28.15 14.11
CA PRO A 281 15.50 -26.84 13.50
C PRO A 281 16.95 -26.38 13.65
N GLU A 282 17.63 -26.22 12.51
CA GLU A 282 18.98 -25.66 12.49
C GLU A 282 19.01 -24.31 13.23
N PRO A 283 20.09 -24.02 13.98
CA PRO A 283 20.20 -22.76 14.69
C PRO A 283 20.16 -21.60 13.71
N ASP A 284 19.28 -20.63 14.04
CA ASP A 284 19.12 -19.39 13.32
C ASP A 284 20.48 -18.72 13.05
N PRO A 285 20.75 -18.27 11.81
CA PRO A 285 21.98 -17.56 11.53
C PRO A 285 22.03 -16.25 12.35
N LEU A 286 23.17 -16.02 13.00
CA LEU A 286 23.47 -14.79 13.75
C LEU A 286 23.74 -13.66 12.75
N ILE A 287 22.69 -12.93 12.40
CA ILE A 287 22.74 -11.76 11.52
C ILE A 287 22.34 -10.54 12.35
N GLU A 288 23.16 -9.50 12.29
CA GLU A 288 22.83 -8.21 12.90
C GLU A 288 21.75 -7.50 12.08
N ASN A 289 20.75 -6.95 12.76
CA ASN A 289 19.70 -6.20 12.08
C ASN A 289 20.21 -4.82 11.64
N GLN A 290 20.40 -4.64 10.34
CA GLN A 290 20.81 -3.37 9.74
C GLN A 290 19.62 -2.49 9.34
N GLU A 291 18.40 -3.05 9.37
CA GLU A 291 17.19 -2.31 9.05
C GLU A 291 16.73 -1.47 10.24
N HIS A 292 16.48 -0.19 9.96
CA HIS A 292 15.84 0.73 10.89
C HIS A 292 14.64 1.38 10.20
N LEU A 293 13.72 1.88 11.02
CA LEU A 293 12.53 2.58 10.54
C LEU A 293 12.84 4.08 10.45
N GLN A 294 12.60 4.66 9.29
CA GLN A 294 12.80 6.07 9.03
C GLN A 294 11.45 6.79 9.05
N LEU A 295 11.26 7.68 10.03
CA LEU A 295 10.09 8.54 10.17
C LEU A 295 10.33 9.88 9.49
N THR A 296 9.34 10.40 8.77
CA THR A 296 9.39 11.79 8.30
C THR A 296 9.30 12.76 9.48
N LEU A 297 9.68 14.02 9.28
CA LEU A 297 9.59 15.03 10.34
C LEU A 297 8.14 15.20 10.83
N GLU A 298 7.17 15.12 9.91
CA GLU A 298 5.75 15.24 10.22
C GLU A 298 5.23 14.03 11.01
N GLU A 299 5.62 12.81 10.61
CA GLU A 299 5.30 11.59 11.34
C GLU A 299 5.90 11.64 12.77
N ALA A 300 7.16 12.01 12.88
CA ALA A 300 7.86 12.09 14.17
C ALA A 300 7.26 13.18 15.07
N PHE A 301 6.93 14.35 14.52
CA PHE A 301 6.27 15.42 15.27
C PHE A 301 4.86 15.01 15.69
N PHE A 302 4.11 14.30 14.86
CA PHE A 302 2.79 13.77 15.24
C PHE A 302 2.88 12.77 16.39
N LEU A 303 3.79 11.80 16.32
CA LEU A 303 4.01 10.82 17.38
C LEU A 303 4.46 11.45 18.69
N THR A 304 5.19 12.57 18.62
CA THR A 304 5.72 13.29 19.79
C THR A 304 4.71 14.27 20.38
N PHE A 305 4.18 15.18 19.57
CA PHE A 305 3.28 16.26 20.01
C PHE A 305 1.82 15.81 20.14
N ALA A 306 1.28 15.10 19.15
CA ALA A 306 -0.15 14.76 19.13
C ALA A 306 -0.46 13.51 19.95
N LEU A 307 0.42 12.49 19.90
CA LEU A 307 0.22 11.24 20.63
C LEU A 307 1.05 11.09 21.90
N GLY A 308 2.15 11.84 22.08
CA GLY A 308 3.00 11.73 23.27
C GLY A 308 3.74 10.39 23.43
N VAL A 309 3.86 9.58 22.37
CA VAL A 309 4.43 8.21 22.46
C VAL A 309 5.89 8.13 22.05
N LEU A 310 6.44 9.14 21.37
CA LEU A 310 7.81 9.14 20.86
C LEU A 310 8.66 10.19 21.59
N SER A 311 9.85 9.77 22.01
CA SER A 311 10.91 10.62 22.54
C SER A 311 12.07 10.70 21.55
N ILE A 312 12.29 11.88 21.00
CA ILE A 312 13.35 12.15 20.02
C ILE A 312 14.64 12.57 20.73
N ARG A 313 15.76 11.96 20.35
CA ARG A 313 17.09 12.17 20.91
C ARG A 313 18.09 12.47 19.79
N THR A 314 19.24 13.03 20.11
CA THR A 314 20.34 13.21 19.15
C THR A 314 21.37 12.11 19.36
N ALA A 315 22.01 11.63 18.29
CA ALA A 315 23.08 10.62 18.40
C ALA A 315 24.25 11.07 19.28
N ALA A 316 24.54 12.37 19.32
CA ALA A 316 25.59 12.96 20.17
C ALA A 316 25.22 12.98 21.67
N GLU A 317 23.93 13.05 22.01
CA GLU A 317 23.44 13.18 23.39
C GLU A 317 22.26 12.22 23.65
N PRO A 318 22.53 10.92 23.80
CA PRO A 318 21.48 9.91 23.98
C PRO A 318 20.74 10.00 25.32
N SER A 319 21.27 10.73 26.29
CA SER A 319 20.64 10.99 27.60
C SER A 319 19.66 12.17 27.58
N HIS A 320 19.84 13.13 26.65
CA HIS A 320 18.99 14.31 26.56
C HIS A 320 17.94 14.17 25.45
N SER A 321 16.66 14.22 25.84
CA SER A 321 15.55 14.18 24.89
C SER A 321 15.25 15.58 24.36
N LEU A 322 15.31 15.75 23.04
CA LEU A 322 14.85 16.94 22.33
C LEU A 322 13.33 17.15 22.45
N SER A 323 12.60 16.08 22.79
CA SER A 323 11.14 16.09 22.99
C SER A 323 10.68 16.93 24.20
N THR A 324 11.60 17.26 25.12
CA THR A 324 11.30 18.05 26.33
C THR A 324 10.78 19.46 26.03
N SER A 325 11.04 20.00 24.84
CA SER A 325 10.49 21.27 24.37
C SER A 325 9.87 21.11 22.98
N THR A 326 8.54 21.02 22.92
CA THR A 326 7.78 20.96 21.65
C THR A 326 8.10 22.15 20.74
N SER A 327 8.25 23.34 21.31
CA SER A 327 8.60 24.56 20.57
C SER A 327 10.01 24.48 19.97
N GLY A 328 10.97 23.90 20.70
CA GLY A 328 12.32 23.65 20.20
C GLY A 328 12.31 22.66 19.03
N LEU A 329 11.54 21.58 19.16
CA LEU A 329 11.38 20.57 18.11
C LEU A 329 10.71 21.14 16.85
N LEU A 330 9.66 21.95 17.03
CA LEU A 330 8.98 22.65 15.94
C LEU A 330 9.96 23.54 15.18
N ASN A 331 10.80 24.30 15.89
CA ASN A 331 11.76 25.21 15.27
C ASN A 331 12.86 24.43 14.51
N LEU A 332 13.38 23.37 15.12
CA LEU A 332 14.34 22.46 14.49
C LEU A 332 13.78 21.84 13.20
N PHE A 333 12.55 21.33 13.24
CA PHE A 333 11.91 20.70 12.07
C PHE A 333 11.57 21.71 10.99
N SER A 334 11.12 22.90 11.38
CA SER A 334 10.85 24.00 10.45
C SER A 334 12.10 24.40 9.69
N GLN A 335 13.25 24.56 10.37
CA GLN A 335 14.50 24.96 9.75
C GLN A 335 15.13 23.86 8.87
N THR A 336 14.99 22.60 9.27
CA THR A 336 15.52 21.44 8.55
C THR A 336 14.67 21.02 7.35
N SER A 337 13.42 21.50 7.27
CA SER A 337 12.54 21.25 6.12
C SER A 337 12.96 21.95 4.82
N TYR A 338 13.79 23.00 4.91
CA TYR A 338 14.32 23.71 3.74
C TYR A 338 15.53 22.97 3.13
N PHE A 339 15.81 23.23 1.85
CA PHE A 339 17.02 22.76 1.18
C PHE A 339 17.73 23.93 0.47
N PRO A 340 19.00 24.25 0.83
CA PRO A 340 19.75 23.71 1.97
C PRO A 340 19.09 24.06 3.32
N PRO A 341 19.38 23.32 4.41
CA PRO A 341 18.86 23.63 5.74
C PRO A 341 19.21 25.06 6.15
N ARG A 342 18.26 25.78 6.76
CA ARG A 342 18.57 27.12 7.30
C ARG A 342 19.44 26.98 8.57
N PRO A 343 20.47 27.82 8.76
CA PRO A 343 21.29 27.78 9.98
C PRO A 343 20.43 28.08 11.21
N LEU A 344 20.68 27.34 12.29
CA LEU A 344 20.02 27.57 13.57
C LEU A 344 20.37 28.99 14.07
N PRO A 345 19.41 29.82 14.49
CA PRO A 345 19.70 31.11 15.07
C PRO A 345 20.67 30.94 16.25
N THR A 346 21.76 31.70 16.26
CA THR A 346 22.82 31.64 17.28
C THR A 346 22.39 32.20 18.65
N LEU A 347 21.18 32.78 18.73
CA LEU A 347 20.55 33.25 19.95
C LEU A 347 19.25 32.49 20.19
N PRO A 348 18.79 32.35 21.46
CA PRO A 348 17.44 31.91 21.78
C PRO A 348 16.45 32.99 21.33
N SER A 349 16.21 33.07 20.02
CA SER A 349 15.09 33.84 19.49
C SER A 349 13.82 33.06 19.83
N PRO A 350 12.77 33.73 20.30
CA PRO A 350 11.46 33.11 20.38
C PRO A 350 11.02 32.59 18.99
N VAL A 351 10.00 31.74 18.97
CA VAL A 351 9.59 30.93 17.80
C VAL A 351 9.35 31.79 16.54
N ASP A 352 10.40 32.03 15.75
CA ASP A 352 10.36 32.70 14.45
C ASP A 352 10.04 31.69 13.34
N VAL A 353 8.96 30.93 13.51
CA VAL A 353 8.52 30.00 12.47
C VAL A 353 7.60 30.74 11.50
N GLU A 354 8.03 30.83 10.24
CA GLU A 354 7.20 31.35 9.16
C GLU A 354 5.90 30.53 9.06
N PRO A 355 4.72 31.17 9.06
CA PRO A 355 3.44 30.45 9.10
C PRO A 355 3.18 29.65 7.81
N ASP A 356 3.80 30.01 6.68
CA ASP A 356 3.77 29.24 5.43
C ASP A 356 5.04 28.40 5.20
N SER A 357 5.77 28.06 6.28
CA SER A 357 6.93 27.16 6.19
C SER A 357 6.53 25.79 5.63
N PRO A 358 7.42 25.14 4.82
CA PRO A 358 7.13 23.83 4.24
C PRO A 358 6.74 22.79 5.29
N PHE A 359 7.45 22.78 6.43
CA PHE A 359 7.14 21.89 7.54
C PHE A 359 5.73 22.08 8.08
N LEU A 360 5.31 23.31 8.38
CA LEU A 360 3.97 23.55 8.94
C LEU A 360 2.87 23.19 7.96
N LEU A 361 3.00 23.54 6.68
CA LEU A 361 2.00 23.19 5.67
C LEU A 361 1.84 21.66 5.53
N ASN A 362 2.96 20.94 5.50
CA ASN A 362 2.99 19.48 5.47
C ASN A 362 2.42 18.88 6.75
N TYR A 363 2.85 19.35 7.92
CA TYR A 363 2.42 18.83 9.20
C TYR A 363 0.94 19.07 9.49
N VAL A 364 0.43 20.28 9.24
CA VAL A 364 -1.00 20.59 9.42
C VAL A 364 -1.86 19.68 8.54
N THR A 365 -1.45 19.48 7.28
CA THR A 365 -2.15 18.57 6.37
C THR A 365 -2.06 17.12 6.84
N TYR A 366 -0.87 16.68 7.26
CA TYR A 366 -0.64 15.34 7.80
C TYR A 366 -1.52 15.09 9.03
N HIS A 367 -1.50 16.00 10.00
CA HIS A 367 -2.28 15.93 11.23
C HIS A 367 -3.78 15.86 10.93
N HIS A 368 -4.26 16.69 10.00
CA HIS A 368 -5.66 16.70 9.55
C HIS A 368 -6.10 15.36 8.98
N PHE A 369 -5.33 14.76 8.05
CA PHE A 369 -5.73 13.45 7.51
C PHE A 369 -5.55 12.30 8.51
N ARG A 370 -4.56 12.37 9.41
CA ARG A 370 -4.41 11.39 10.49
C ARG A 370 -5.57 11.46 11.49
N SER A 371 -6.06 12.66 11.84
CA SER A 371 -7.21 12.80 12.75
C SER A 371 -8.52 12.30 12.13
N LEU A 372 -8.63 12.33 10.80
CA LEU A 372 -9.72 11.69 10.04
C LEU A 372 -9.58 10.16 9.93
N GLY A 373 -8.50 9.57 10.45
CA GLY A 373 -8.25 8.14 10.44
C GLY A 373 -7.54 7.59 9.21
N TRP A 374 -7.09 8.45 8.28
CA TRP A 374 -6.33 8.01 7.11
C TRP A 374 -4.90 7.60 7.50
N VAL A 375 -4.36 6.61 6.80
CA VAL A 375 -2.92 6.34 6.78
C VAL A 375 -2.29 7.19 5.69
N VAL A 376 -1.46 8.16 6.10
CA VAL A 376 -0.85 9.16 5.24
C VAL A 376 0.57 8.72 4.88
N ARG A 377 0.93 8.75 3.59
CA ARG A 377 2.28 8.43 3.12
C ARG A 377 2.80 9.47 2.12
N PRO A 378 4.13 9.68 2.01
CA PRO A 378 4.69 10.57 1.00
C PRO A 378 4.28 10.16 -0.43
N GLY A 379 3.87 11.15 -1.22
CA GLY A 379 3.29 10.96 -2.55
C GLY A 379 4.24 11.22 -3.72
N VAL A 380 5.52 11.50 -3.47
CA VAL A 380 6.50 11.96 -4.48
C VAL A 380 6.56 11.08 -5.75
N LYS A 381 6.31 9.77 -5.60
CA LYS A 381 6.27 8.81 -6.72
C LYS A 381 5.17 9.08 -7.74
N PHE A 382 4.16 9.85 -7.36
CA PHE A 382 3.01 10.20 -8.17
C PHE A 382 2.89 11.73 -8.35
N ALA A 383 3.97 12.50 -8.13
CA ALA A 383 3.97 13.96 -8.28
C ALA A 383 2.91 14.69 -7.41
N VAL A 384 2.66 14.16 -6.21
CA VAL A 384 1.78 14.75 -5.19
C VAL A 384 2.47 14.72 -3.83
N ASP A 385 1.98 15.47 -2.86
CA ASP A 385 2.61 15.58 -1.54
C ASP A 385 2.31 14.35 -0.68
N TYR A 386 1.04 13.94 -0.63
CA TYR A 386 0.60 12.79 0.15
C TYR A 386 -0.28 11.79 -0.61
N LEU A 387 -0.29 10.56 -0.11
CA LEU A 387 -1.20 9.48 -0.48
C LEU A 387 -1.99 9.07 0.74
N LEU A 388 -3.30 8.87 0.56
CA LEU A 388 -4.19 8.43 1.64
C LEU A 388 -4.63 6.99 1.42
N TYR A 389 -4.43 6.17 2.44
CA TYR A 389 -4.91 4.80 2.51
C TYR A 389 -5.95 4.69 3.61
N ASN A 390 -7.08 4.05 3.33
CA ASN A 390 -8.15 3.88 4.32
C ASN A 390 -7.68 3.00 5.49
N ARG A 391 -7.19 1.78 5.20
CA ARG A 391 -6.69 0.84 6.21
C ARG A 391 -5.18 0.66 6.22
N GLY A 392 -4.49 1.13 5.19
CA GLY A 392 -3.03 1.04 5.04
C GLY A 392 -2.57 0.21 3.83
N PRO A 393 -1.27 0.26 3.51
CA PRO A 393 -0.72 -0.27 2.26
C PRO A 393 -0.80 -1.79 2.09
N VAL A 394 -0.98 -2.53 3.18
CA VAL A 394 -1.08 -4.00 3.17
C VAL A 394 -2.48 -4.47 2.75
N PHE A 395 -3.50 -3.64 3.00
CA PHE A 395 -4.90 -3.99 2.71
C PHE A 395 -5.34 -3.55 1.32
N SER A 396 -4.99 -2.33 0.93
CA SER A 396 -5.42 -1.74 -0.34
C SER A 396 -4.41 -0.74 -0.87
N HIS A 397 -4.54 -0.39 -2.15
CA HIS A 397 -3.83 0.75 -2.71
C HIS A 397 -4.34 2.08 -2.12
N ALA A 398 -3.55 3.15 -2.27
CA ALA A 398 -3.98 4.50 -1.92
C ALA A 398 -5.18 4.90 -2.78
N GLU A 399 -6.20 5.44 -2.14
CA GLU A 399 -7.44 5.88 -2.79
C GLU A 399 -7.29 7.32 -3.31
N PHE A 400 -6.72 8.18 -2.46
CA PHE A 400 -6.56 9.60 -2.74
C PHE A 400 -5.08 9.99 -2.87
N ALA A 401 -4.84 10.92 -3.78
CA ALA A 401 -3.58 11.61 -4.01
C ALA A 401 -3.77 13.08 -3.68
N VAL A 402 -3.01 13.62 -2.74
CA VAL A 402 -3.23 14.94 -2.14
C VAL A 402 -2.14 15.90 -2.57
N VAL A 403 -2.53 17.06 -3.08
CA VAL A 403 -1.65 18.21 -3.29
C VAL A 403 -2.00 19.30 -2.28
N ILE A 404 -0.98 19.83 -1.61
CA ILE A 404 -1.10 20.89 -0.61
C ILE A 404 -0.99 22.24 -1.30
N LEU A 405 -2.01 23.07 -1.13
CA LEU A 405 -2.09 24.41 -1.70
C LEU A 405 -2.26 25.43 -0.56
N PRO A 406 -1.26 26.28 -0.29
CA PRO A 406 -1.44 27.35 0.70
C PRO A 406 -2.46 28.37 0.18
N ALA A 407 -3.39 28.74 1.05
CA ALA A 407 -4.38 29.78 0.81
C ALA A 407 -4.12 30.95 1.76
N TYR A 408 -4.10 32.16 1.23
CA TYR A 408 -3.81 33.37 1.98
C TYR A 408 -5.08 34.23 2.10
N THR A 409 -6.11 33.70 2.76
CA THR A 409 -7.43 34.37 2.77
C THR A 409 -7.52 35.51 3.78
N HIS A 410 -6.71 35.47 4.85
CA HIS A 410 -6.71 36.48 5.90
C HIS A 410 -6.32 37.87 5.38
N ALA A 411 -6.96 38.93 5.91
CA ALA A 411 -6.76 40.31 5.47
C ALA A 411 -5.30 40.79 5.57
N TYR A 412 -4.54 40.29 6.56
CA TYR A 412 -3.09 40.52 6.67
C TYR A 412 -2.34 40.27 5.36
N TRP A 413 -2.69 39.21 4.63
CA TRP A 413 -2.01 38.85 3.40
C TRP A 413 -2.30 39.77 2.21
N GLN A 414 -3.22 40.72 2.38
CA GLN A 414 -3.50 41.78 1.42
C GLN A 414 -2.71 43.05 1.72
N THR A 415 -2.03 43.17 2.86
CA THR A 415 -1.16 44.31 3.20
C THR A 415 0.13 44.28 2.37
N ALA A 416 0.89 45.38 2.35
CA ALA A 416 2.18 45.42 1.66
C ALA A 416 3.17 44.40 2.22
N GLU A 417 3.30 44.35 3.55
CA GLU A 417 4.15 43.39 4.28
C GLU A 417 3.71 41.95 4.00
N GLY A 418 2.40 41.67 4.07
CA GLY A 418 1.87 40.34 3.80
C GLY A 418 2.14 39.89 2.36
N ARG A 419 1.98 40.78 1.37
CA ARG A 419 2.28 40.48 -0.04
C ARG A 419 3.76 40.18 -0.29
N GLU A 420 4.66 40.88 0.41
CA GLU A 420 6.10 40.61 0.32
C GLU A 420 6.47 39.28 0.98
N ARG A 421 5.86 38.98 2.13
CA ARG A 421 6.13 37.78 2.94
C ARG A 421 5.55 36.49 2.35
N LYS A 422 4.55 36.57 1.45
CA LYS A 422 3.99 35.39 0.77
C LYS A 422 5.08 34.60 0.06
N ARG A 423 5.29 33.36 0.49
CA ARG A 423 6.16 32.42 -0.23
C ARG A 423 5.59 32.05 -1.60
N PHE A 424 4.28 31.89 -1.70
CA PHE A 424 3.61 31.55 -2.96
C PHE A 424 2.86 32.77 -3.50
N LYS A 425 3.41 33.36 -4.56
CA LYS A 425 2.89 34.61 -5.15
C LYS A 425 1.80 34.37 -6.20
N GLU A 426 1.88 33.25 -6.90
CA GLU A 426 0.95 32.90 -7.98
C GLU A 426 0.27 31.57 -7.67
N MET A 427 -1.02 31.49 -8.00
CA MET A 427 -1.71 30.21 -8.06
C MET A 427 -1.13 29.40 -9.21
N GLN A 428 -1.14 28.07 -9.07
CA GLN A 428 -0.61 27.21 -10.11
C GLN A 428 -1.52 27.21 -11.33
N ASP A 429 -0.90 27.22 -12.51
CA ASP A 429 -1.60 27.30 -13.78
C ASP A 429 -2.43 26.05 -14.09
N TRP A 430 -3.42 26.21 -14.96
CA TRP A 430 -4.23 25.11 -15.49
C TRP A 430 -3.38 23.99 -16.10
N TRP A 431 -2.25 24.33 -16.74
CA TRP A 431 -1.31 23.35 -17.29
C TRP A 431 -0.73 22.43 -16.21
N TRP A 432 -0.30 23.01 -15.09
CA TRP A 432 0.18 22.23 -13.95
C TRP A 432 -0.92 21.30 -13.42
N LEU A 433 -2.14 21.83 -13.25
CA LEU A 433 -3.26 21.04 -12.73
C LEU A 433 -3.61 19.87 -13.68
N HIS A 434 -3.63 20.11 -14.99
CA HIS A 434 -3.85 19.07 -15.99
C HIS A 434 -2.74 18.01 -15.98
N CYS A 435 -1.48 18.40 -15.83
CA CYS A 435 -0.35 17.47 -15.72
C CYS A 435 -0.50 16.55 -14.51
N VAL A 436 -0.75 17.11 -13.32
CA VAL A 436 -0.92 16.32 -12.09
C VAL A 436 -2.15 15.41 -12.19
N ASN A 437 -3.27 15.94 -12.69
CA ASN A 437 -4.50 15.16 -12.87
C ASN A 437 -4.32 14.00 -13.88
N ARG A 438 -3.53 14.20 -14.94
CA ARG A 438 -3.21 13.14 -15.92
C ARG A 438 -2.42 12.01 -15.28
N VAL A 439 -1.41 12.32 -14.47
CA VAL A 439 -0.65 11.32 -13.72
C VAL A 439 -1.58 10.52 -12.79
N GLN A 440 -2.45 11.20 -12.02
CA GLN A 440 -3.36 10.52 -11.10
C GLN A 440 -4.38 9.63 -11.82
N SER A 441 -4.90 10.10 -12.96
CA SER A 441 -5.82 9.33 -13.79
C SER A 441 -5.18 8.04 -14.30
N GLN A 442 -3.91 8.08 -14.72
CA GLN A 442 -3.17 6.91 -15.19
C GLN A 442 -2.93 5.88 -14.08
N VAL A 443 -2.66 6.34 -12.85
CA VAL A 443 -2.46 5.44 -11.69
C VAL A 443 -3.73 5.18 -10.89
N ARG A 444 -4.90 5.56 -11.44
CA ARG A 444 -6.25 5.35 -10.92
C ARG A 444 -6.43 5.86 -9.48
N LYS A 445 -5.92 7.05 -9.17
CA LYS A 445 -6.11 7.73 -7.88
C LYS A 445 -6.99 8.95 -8.04
N SER A 446 -7.79 9.24 -7.04
CA SER A 446 -8.59 10.46 -6.99
C SER A 446 -7.72 11.61 -6.50
N LEU A 447 -7.56 12.67 -7.31
CA LEU A 447 -6.79 13.85 -6.93
C LEU A 447 -7.59 14.71 -5.95
N VAL A 448 -6.97 15.10 -4.85
CA VAL A 448 -7.51 16.00 -3.83
C VAL A 448 -6.64 17.24 -3.75
N LEU A 449 -7.26 18.39 -3.95
CA LEU A 449 -6.65 19.69 -3.72
C LEU A 449 -6.92 20.08 -2.27
N CYS A 450 -5.87 20.09 -1.45
CA CYS A 450 -5.94 20.40 -0.03
C CYS A 450 -5.50 21.85 0.19
N TYR A 451 -6.45 22.75 0.37
CA TYR A 451 -6.17 24.15 0.66
C TYR A 451 -5.90 24.36 2.15
N VAL A 452 -4.71 24.84 2.49
CA VAL A 452 -4.33 25.17 3.86
C VAL A 452 -4.35 26.68 4.02
N ASP A 453 -5.33 27.20 4.75
CA ASP A 453 -5.44 28.63 5.06
C ASP A 453 -4.37 29.03 6.07
N VAL A 454 -3.46 29.89 5.64
CA VAL A 454 -2.28 30.31 6.40
C VAL A 454 -2.67 31.48 7.33
N PRO A 455 -2.53 31.34 8.66
CA PRO A 455 -2.80 32.43 9.59
C PRO A 455 -1.77 33.56 9.47
N PRO A 456 -2.09 34.79 9.92
CA PRO A 456 -1.10 35.84 10.03
C PRO A 456 0.05 35.41 10.96
N PRO A 457 1.27 35.96 10.76
CA PRO A 457 2.39 35.69 11.64
C PRO A 457 2.08 36.21 13.04
N VAL A 458 2.27 35.34 14.03
CA VAL A 458 2.05 35.63 15.44
C VAL A 458 3.40 36.03 16.05
N SER A 459 3.42 37.09 16.87
CA SER A 459 4.65 37.46 17.57
C SER A 459 5.01 36.40 18.62
N ALA A 460 6.29 36.24 18.85
CA ALA A 460 6.88 35.50 19.97
C ALA A 460 6.12 35.62 21.30
N ASP A 461 5.78 36.85 21.67
CA ASP A 461 5.13 37.20 22.92
C ASP A 461 3.67 36.74 22.95
N GLU A 462 2.98 36.75 21.81
CA GLU A 462 1.63 36.23 21.66
C GLU A 462 1.59 34.70 21.68
N VAL A 463 2.62 34.01 21.19
CA VAL A 463 2.74 32.54 21.29
C VAL A 463 3.01 32.09 22.73
N GLY A 464 3.81 32.87 23.48
CA GLY A 464 4.08 32.63 24.90
C GLY A 464 2.91 32.99 25.84
N ALA A 465 2.12 33.99 25.48
CA ALA A 465 0.96 34.45 26.27
C ALA A 465 -0.33 33.65 26.01
N ARG A 466 -0.45 32.95 24.87
CA ARG A 466 -1.57 32.04 24.61
C ARG A 466 -1.42 30.78 25.45
N GLU A 467 -2.44 30.46 26.26
CA GLU A 467 -2.60 29.16 26.92
C GLU A 467 -2.59 28.04 25.84
N GLY A 468 -1.41 27.45 25.58
CA GLY A 468 -1.28 26.33 24.62
C GLY A 468 -0.05 26.34 23.72
N GLY A 469 0.77 27.39 23.67
CA GLY A 469 2.03 27.41 22.89
C GLY A 469 1.87 26.95 21.44
N VAL A 470 2.52 25.83 21.07
CA VAL A 470 2.45 25.20 19.74
C VAL A 470 1.02 24.85 19.32
N ARG A 471 0.16 24.45 20.26
CA ARG A 471 -1.24 24.14 19.97
C ARG A 471 -1.99 25.38 19.46
N GLY A 472 -1.81 26.51 20.14
CA GLY A 472 -2.45 27.77 19.75
C GLY A 472 -1.96 28.32 18.40
N LEU A 473 -0.75 27.94 17.98
CA LEU A 473 -0.25 28.20 16.63
C LEU A 473 -0.99 27.36 15.59
N LEU A 474 -1.12 26.05 15.84
CA LEU A 474 -1.77 25.11 14.92
C LEU A 474 -3.29 25.34 14.79
N GLU A 475 -3.96 25.79 15.85
CA GLU A 475 -5.39 26.14 15.83
C GLU A 475 -5.70 27.32 14.88
N GLY A 476 -4.70 28.13 14.52
CA GLY A 476 -4.86 29.20 13.53
C GLY A 476 -5.04 28.72 12.09
N TYR A 477 -4.66 27.48 11.78
CA TYR A 477 -4.75 26.92 10.43
C TYR A 477 -6.12 26.33 10.15
N LYS A 478 -6.59 26.47 8.91
CA LYS A 478 -7.82 25.82 8.43
C LYS A 478 -7.54 25.01 7.18
N VAL A 479 -7.97 23.76 7.17
CA VAL A 479 -7.78 22.86 6.02
C VAL A 479 -9.11 22.68 5.29
N ARG A 480 -9.08 22.82 3.97
CA ARG A 480 -10.24 22.60 3.08
C ARG A 480 -9.88 21.63 1.97
N GLU A 481 -10.68 20.59 1.81
CA GLU A 481 -10.44 19.53 0.83
C GLU A 481 -11.36 19.67 -0.37
N PHE A 482 -10.81 19.60 -1.58
CA PHE A 482 -11.59 19.56 -2.82
C PHE A 482 -11.19 18.35 -3.64
N VAL A 483 -12.11 17.39 -3.76
CA VAL A 483 -11.89 16.19 -4.58
C VAL A 483 -12.12 16.57 -6.04
N LEU A 484 -11.06 16.51 -6.85
CA LEU A 484 -11.17 16.75 -8.28
C LEU A 484 -11.80 15.52 -8.93
N ARG A 485 -13.05 15.68 -9.38
CA ARG A 485 -13.77 14.65 -10.14
C ARG A 485 -13.85 15.06 -11.61
N ARG A 486 -13.84 14.07 -12.49
CA ARG A 486 -14.14 14.31 -13.91
C ARG A 486 -15.55 14.88 -13.99
N TRP A 487 -15.66 16.09 -14.53
CA TRP A 487 -16.96 16.68 -14.84
C TRP A 487 -17.63 15.82 -15.91
N LEU A 488 -18.81 15.29 -15.58
CA LEU A 488 -19.62 14.49 -16.48
C LEU A 488 -20.95 15.20 -16.61
N ALA A 489 -21.23 15.81 -17.77
CA ALA A 489 -22.45 16.57 -18.02
C ALA A 489 -23.74 15.83 -17.59
N ASN A 490 -23.77 14.50 -17.74
CA ASN A 490 -24.90 13.65 -17.37
C ASN A 490 -25.07 13.43 -15.86
N ARG A 491 -24.05 13.69 -15.04
CA ARG A 491 -24.04 13.48 -13.58
C ARG A 491 -23.84 14.77 -12.78
N SER A 492 -23.68 15.91 -13.43
CA SER A 492 -23.32 17.20 -12.81
C SER A 492 -24.31 18.29 -13.22
N ARG A 493 -25.58 17.91 -13.42
CA ARG A 493 -26.65 18.76 -13.93
C ARG A 493 -27.55 19.35 -12.83
N ASP A 494 -27.22 19.08 -11.57
CA ASP A 494 -27.98 19.49 -10.38
C ASP A 494 -27.59 20.89 -9.90
#